data_AF-A0A6A5WH95-F1
#
_entry.id   AF-A0A6A5WH95-F1
#
_cell.length_a   1.000
_cell.length_b   1.000
_cell.length_c   1.000
_cell.angle_alpha   90.00
_cell.angle_beta   90.00
_cell.angle_gamma   90.00
#
_symmetry.space_group_name_H-M   'P 1'
#
loop_
_entity.id
_entity.type
_entity.pdbx_description
1 polymer ?
#
loop_
_entity_poly.entity_id
_entity_poly.type
_entity_poly.pdbx_seq_one_letter_code
_entity_poly.pdbx_strand_id
1 'polypeptide(L)'
;MPPTTFAQLPRELRDMIWSAAAAIQYQSIANSKSHACTAAACQNGSLAERLRQAFIGYENISPDSERQRLRLYVHDSHRTGRLHLGKNEFQILVNYLPIATACSEARSHAIEYCLSQVEFPELWYNTTEEPGYVGDEIREPISLQPTTIILAKSDFEDRPGQFNSAEHLVDVVKHVFGSKIHRIIMNLVFRSYNTFAQMYWPYTENYAELLELRNINRVVIEDQNHGQDCVFMESGTRRTVHVPEYLKHCREPNRTKLEQLAYHLQKHQEILEAAREKLPQLENIKLELTSHCWDKIFTSFYVTSKSGGMCVSWPDYQFGMEHTFEDLGGPEWWGKTGTTAVN
;
A
#
# COMPACT_ATOMS: atom_id res chain seq x y z
N MET A 1 -34.22 35.16 20.54
CA MET A 1 -33.94 34.50 21.84
C MET A 1 -32.57 33.86 21.75
N PRO A 2 -31.72 33.92 22.78
CA PRO A 2 -30.44 33.21 22.77
C PRO A 2 -30.68 31.69 22.67
N PRO A 3 -29.80 30.94 21.99
CA PRO A 3 -29.90 29.49 21.90
C PRO A 3 -29.80 28.87 23.30
N THR A 4 -30.74 27.97 23.62
CA THR A 4 -30.80 27.29 24.92
C THR A 4 -30.27 25.86 24.86
N THR A 5 -30.08 25.31 23.65
CA THR A 5 -29.49 23.99 23.45
C THR A 5 -28.42 24.03 22.35
N PHE A 6 -27.50 23.07 22.38
CA PHE A 6 -26.44 22.96 21.38
C PHE A 6 -26.99 22.86 19.95
N ALA A 7 -28.07 22.11 19.74
CA ALA A 7 -28.70 21.94 18.42
C ALA A 7 -29.29 23.24 17.84
N GLN A 8 -29.53 24.26 18.66
CA GLN A 8 -30.03 25.57 18.24
C GLN A 8 -28.90 26.53 17.83
N LEU A 9 -27.63 26.14 18.01
CA LEU A 9 -26.50 26.93 17.53
C LEU A 9 -26.44 26.91 15.99
N PRO A 10 -26.01 28.02 15.37
CA PRO A 10 -25.64 28.04 13.95
C PRO A 10 -24.72 26.87 13.60
N ARG A 11 -24.92 26.29 12.41
CA ARG A 11 -24.17 25.11 11.96
C ARG A 11 -22.65 25.34 12.02
N GLU A 12 -22.20 26.50 11.55
CA GLU A 12 -20.78 26.90 11.59
C GLU A 12 -20.20 26.83 13.01
N LEU A 13 -20.95 27.29 14.01
CA LEU A 13 -20.51 27.24 15.41
C LEU A 13 -20.52 25.82 15.96
N ARG A 14 -21.50 24.99 15.57
CA ARG A 14 -21.52 23.56 15.97
C ARG A 14 -20.34 22.80 15.37
N ASP A 15 -20.07 23.02 14.09
CA ASP A 15 -18.96 22.41 13.37
C ASP A 15 -17.63 22.79 14.04
N MET A 16 -17.41 24.07 14.34
CA MET A 16 -16.23 24.52 15.09
C MET A 16 -16.09 23.84 16.47
N ILE A 17 -17.18 23.71 17.22
CA ILE A 17 -17.16 23.07 18.54
C ILE A 17 -16.82 21.58 18.42
N TRP A 18 -17.42 20.87 17.45
CA TRP A 18 -17.14 19.46 17.21
C TRP A 18 -15.72 19.21 16.74
N SER A 19 -15.20 19.99 15.79
CA SER A 19 -13.81 19.89 15.36
C SER A 19 -12.85 20.13 16.54
N ALA A 20 -13.10 21.15 17.37
CA ALA A 20 -12.28 21.45 18.53
C ALA A 20 -12.33 20.33 19.59
N ALA A 21 -13.53 19.80 19.86
CA ALA A 21 -13.72 18.72 20.83
C ALA A 21 -13.06 17.41 20.38
N ALA A 22 -13.13 17.08 19.08
CA ALA A 22 -12.42 15.94 18.51
C ALA A 22 -10.90 16.08 18.73
N ALA A 23 -10.33 17.24 18.40
CA ALA A 23 -8.91 17.52 18.60
C ALA A 23 -8.47 17.41 20.07
N ILE A 24 -9.22 18.02 21.00
CA ILE A 24 -8.90 18.00 22.44
C ILE A 24 -8.94 16.57 22.99
N GLN A 25 -9.98 15.80 22.67
CA GLN A 25 -10.10 14.43 23.15
C GLN A 25 -9.02 13.53 22.56
N TYR A 26 -8.72 13.69 21.27
CA TYR A 26 -7.64 12.97 20.60
C TYR A 26 -6.30 13.23 21.30
N GLN A 27 -5.95 14.51 21.53
CA GLN A 27 -4.71 14.88 22.20
C GLN A 27 -4.65 14.38 23.65
N SER A 28 -5.78 14.43 24.38
CA SER A 28 -5.84 13.90 25.75
C SER A 28 -5.52 12.40 25.78
N ILE A 29 -6.06 11.63 24.83
CA ILE A 29 -5.79 10.19 24.71
C ILE A 29 -4.34 9.97 24.29
N ALA A 30 -3.84 10.70 23.29
CA ALA A 30 -2.46 10.65 22.84
C ALA A 30 -1.46 10.85 23.99
N ASN A 31 -1.68 11.89 24.80
CA ASN A 31 -0.85 12.19 25.97
C ASN A 31 -0.86 11.06 27.00
N SER A 32 -2.03 10.45 27.26
CA SER A 32 -2.14 9.30 28.17
C SER A 32 -1.45 8.04 27.66
N LYS A 33 -1.26 7.95 26.33
CA LYS A 33 -0.67 6.83 25.61
C LYS A 33 0.81 7.03 25.25
N SER A 34 1.40 8.17 25.64
CA SER A 34 2.77 8.58 25.31
C SER A 34 3.86 7.67 25.88
N HIS A 35 3.55 6.86 26.91
CA HIS A 35 4.51 5.91 27.46
C HIS A 35 4.59 4.67 26.57
N ALA A 36 5.80 4.36 26.11
CA ALA A 36 6.09 3.10 25.44
C ALA A 36 5.67 1.95 26.36
N CYS A 37 4.91 0.98 25.83
CA CYS A 37 4.73 -0.28 26.53
C CYS A 37 6.09 -0.96 26.69
N THR A 38 6.69 -0.82 27.87
CA THR A 38 7.92 -1.50 28.22
C THR A 38 7.63 -2.99 28.37
N ALA A 39 8.46 -3.79 27.68
CA ALA A 39 8.57 -5.25 27.75
C ALA A 39 7.61 -6.06 26.86
N ALA A 40 8.23 -6.86 25.97
CA ALA A 40 7.85 -8.19 25.44
C ALA A 40 6.43 -8.48 24.92
N ALA A 41 5.38 -7.86 25.46
CA ALA A 41 3.98 -7.99 25.05
C ALA A 41 3.64 -7.24 23.74
N CYS A 42 4.60 -6.47 23.19
CA CYS A 42 4.44 -5.69 21.96
C CYS A 42 5.30 -6.22 20.80
N GLN A 43 5.82 -7.45 20.91
CA GLN A 43 6.48 -8.11 19.78
C GLN A 43 5.48 -8.26 18.64
N ASN A 44 5.76 -7.58 17.53
CA ASN A 44 5.10 -7.66 16.23
C ASN A 44 3.59 -7.35 16.22
N GLY A 45 3.23 -6.09 15.92
CA GLY A 45 1.91 -5.84 15.35
C GLY A 45 0.72 -6.08 16.28
N SER A 46 0.76 -5.63 17.53
CA SER A 46 -0.45 -5.65 18.38
C SER A 46 -1.40 -4.51 17.97
N LEU A 47 -2.72 -4.74 18.09
CA LEU A 47 -3.73 -3.70 17.85
C LEU A 47 -3.49 -2.48 18.75
N ALA A 48 -3.08 -2.70 20.00
CA ALA A 48 -2.86 -1.63 20.97
C ALA A 48 -1.73 -0.70 20.54
N GLU A 49 -0.62 -1.25 20.05
CA GLU A 49 0.52 -0.45 19.58
C GLU A 49 0.18 0.33 18.30
N ARG A 50 -0.53 -0.29 17.34
CA ARG A 50 -1.02 0.42 16.14
C ARG A 50 -1.92 1.60 16.49
N LEU A 51 -2.85 1.41 17.41
CA LEU A 51 -3.73 2.48 17.88
C LEU A 51 -2.93 3.56 18.63
N ARG A 52 -1.95 3.18 19.46
CA ARG A 52 -1.06 4.11 20.15
C ARG A 52 -0.29 5.00 19.16
N GLN A 53 0.35 4.37 18.17
CA GLN A 53 1.09 5.05 17.12
C GLN A 53 0.19 5.99 16.31
N ALA A 54 -1.02 5.54 15.95
CA ALA A 54 -1.99 6.42 15.31
C ALA A 54 -2.31 7.65 16.17
N PHE A 55 -2.62 7.47 17.47
CA PHE A 55 -2.91 8.59 18.39
C PHE A 55 -1.77 9.57 18.59
N ILE A 56 -0.52 9.10 18.59
CA ILE A 56 0.65 9.97 18.80
C ILE A 56 1.09 10.66 17.51
N GLY A 57 0.65 10.16 16.36
CA GLY A 57 1.12 10.60 15.05
C GLY A 57 2.36 9.83 14.60
N TYR A 58 2.37 9.39 13.34
CA TYR A 58 3.43 8.55 12.79
C TYR A 58 4.77 9.30 12.64
N GLU A 59 4.71 10.63 12.53
CA GLU A 59 5.84 11.54 12.49
C GLU A 59 6.55 11.70 13.84
N ASN A 60 5.86 11.43 14.94
CA ASN A 60 6.40 11.53 16.29
C ASN A 60 6.97 10.20 16.82
N ILE A 61 6.98 9.17 15.97
CA ILE A 61 7.57 7.87 16.28
C ILE A 61 9.08 7.94 16.07
N SER A 62 9.85 7.37 17.00
CA SER A 62 11.30 7.28 16.88
C SER A 62 11.70 6.65 15.53
N PRO A 63 12.70 7.19 14.81
CA PRO A 63 13.22 6.59 13.60
C PRO A 63 13.65 5.13 13.77
N ASP A 64 14.09 4.76 14.99
CA ASP A 64 14.56 3.40 15.32
C ASP A 64 13.40 2.42 15.59
N SER A 65 12.15 2.90 15.57
CA SER A 65 10.95 2.08 15.82
C SER A 65 10.20 1.77 14.53
N GLU A 66 9.76 0.52 14.40
CA GLU A 66 8.92 0.11 13.28
C GLU A 66 7.55 0.80 13.34
N ARG A 67 7.18 1.48 12.24
CA ARG A 67 5.86 2.09 12.08
C ARG A 67 4.82 1.00 11.79
N GLN A 68 3.81 0.90 12.64
CA GLN A 68 2.70 -0.04 12.56
C GLN A 68 1.42 0.71 12.20
N ARG A 69 1.00 0.60 10.93
CA ARG A 69 -0.18 1.29 10.40
C ARG A 69 -1.47 0.58 10.74
N LEU A 70 -2.58 1.33 10.88
CA LEU A 70 -3.90 0.75 11.10
C LEU A 70 -4.30 -0.18 9.96
N ARG A 71 -4.92 -1.31 10.31
CA ARG A 71 -5.26 -2.36 9.37
C ARG A 71 -6.74 -2.39 9.02
N LEU A 72 -7.02 -2.73 7.77
CA LEU A 72 -8.34 -3.00 7.25
C LEU A 72 -8.37 -4.45 6.75
N TYR A 73 -9.08 -5.32 7.45
CA TYR A 73 -9.18 -6.73 7.11
C TYR A 73 -10.38 -6.96 6.19
N VAL A 74 -10.13 -7.47 4.99
CA VAL A 74 -11.16 -7.76 3.99
C VAL A 74 -11.07 -9.23 3.60
N HIS A 75 -12.23 -9.88 3.58
CA HIS A 75 -12.37 -11.28 3.22
C HIS A 75 -13.11 -11.40 1.89
N ASP A 76 -12.60 -12.23 1.00
CA ASP A 76 -13.28 -12.61 -0.24
C ASP A 76 -13.92 -13.99 -0.10
N SER A 77 -15.24 -14.04 -0.21
CA SER A 77 -15.98 -15.30 -0.21
C SER A 77 -15.87 -15.95 -1.59
N HIS A 78 -15.02 -16.96 -1.70
CA HIS A 78 -14.88 -17.77 -2.91
C HIS A 78 -16.21 -18.34 -3.44
N ARG A 79 -17.22 -18.53 -2.57
CA ARG A 79 -18.53 -19.07 -2.96
C ARG A 79 -19.45 -18.04 -3.60
N THR A 80 -19.34 -16.78 -3.18
CA THR A 80 -20.29 -15.73 -3.56
C THR A 80 -19.66 -14.63 -4.40
N GLY A 81 -18.32 -14.56 -4.46
CA GLY A 81 -17.57 -13.46 -5.08
C GLY A 81 -17.81 -12.12 -4.38
N ARG A 82 -18.20 -12.15 -3.11
CA ARG A 82 -18.52 -10.95 -2.31
C ARG A 82 -17.40 -10.65 -1.34
N LEU A 83 -17.15 -9.35 -1.16
CA LEU A 83 -16.19 -8.85 -0.20
C LEU A 83 -16.88 -8.52 1.12
N HIS A 84 -16.32 -9.06 2.19
CA HIS A 84 -16.80 -8.87 3.55
C HIS A 84 -15.76 -8.12 4.37
N LEU A 85 -16.23 -7.13 5.13
CA LEU A 85 -15.40 -6.42 6.08
C LEU A 85 -15.22 -7.28 7.32
N GLY A 86 -13.97 -7.63 7.61
CA GLY A 86 -13.59 -8.32 8.84
C GLY A 86 -13.50 -7.35 10.01
N LYS A 87 -12.33 -6.72 10.10
CA LYS A 87 -11.98 -5.77 11.16
C LYS A 87 -11.50 -4.47 10.53
N ASN A 88 -12.08 -3.36 11.01
CA ASN A 88 -11.69 -2.01 10.62
C ASN A 88 -11.04 -1.30 11.80
N GLU A 89 -9.70 -1.27 11.86
CA GLU A 89 -9.00 -0.66 12.99
C GLU A 89 -9.10 0.87 13.00
N PHE A 90 -9.36 1.50 11.85
CA PHE A 90 -9.70 2.92 11.79
C PHE A 90 -11.03 3.20 12.49
N GLN A 91 -12.04 2.34 12.30
CA GLN A 91 -13.30 2.50 12.99
C GLN A 91 -13.15 2.29 14.51
N ILE A 92 -12.26 1.40 14.93
CA ILE A 92 -11.89 1.24 16.34
C ILE A 92 -11.26 2.54 16.87
N LEU A 93 -10.31 3.14 16.15
CA LEU A 93 -9.70 4.43 16.51
C LEU A 93 -10.76 5.52 16.72
N VAL A 94 -11.70 5.68 15.78
CA VAL A 94 -12.79 6.67 15.90
C VAL A 94 -13.65 6.41 17.14
N ASN A 95 -13.94 5.14 17.44
CA ASN A 95 -14.75 4.77 18.60
C ASN A 95 -14.03 4.99 19.95
N TYR A 96 -12.71 5.20 19.96
CA TYR A 96 -11.99 5.63 21.17
C TYR A 96 -12.26 7.11 21.52
N LEU A 97 -12.77 7.92 20.59
CA LEU A 97 -13.13 9.31 20.87
C LEU A 97 -14.55 9.35 21.47
N PRO A 98 -14.73 9.78 22.73
CA PRO A 98 -16.06 9.89 23.34
C PRO A 98 -17.07 10.68 22.48
N ILE A 99 -16.62 11.75 21.82
CA ILE A 99 -17.44 12.56 20.91
C ILE A 99 -18.09 11.74 19.78
N ALA A 100 -17.47 10.65 19.32
CA ALA A 100 -18.00 9.82 18.25
C ALA A 100 -19.29 9.07 18.60
N THR A 101 -19.69 9.09 19.88
CA THR A 101 -20.93 8.48 20.38
C THR A 101 -22.07 9.48 20.59
N ALA A 102 -21.80 10.79 20.48
CA ALA A 102 -22.77 11.83 20.82
C ALA A 102 -23.92 11.95 19.79
N CYS A 103 -23.58 12.05 18.50
CA CYS A 103 -24.52 12.08 17.39
C CYS A 103 -23.80 11.83 16.05
N SER A 104 -24.54 11.70 14.95
CA SER A 104 -23.97 11.48 13.62
C SER A 104 -23.09 12.64 13.12
N GLU A 105 -23.46 13.88 13.44
CA GLU A 105 -22.66 15.08 13.12
C GLU A 105 -21.31 15.03 13.85
N ALA A 106 -21.33 14.84 15.17
CA ALA A 106 -20.13 14.73 15.99
C ALA A 106 -19.22 13.55 15.57
N ARG A 107 -19.82 12.42 15.19
CA ARG A 107 -19.11 11.26 14.64
C ARG A 107 -18.42 11.57 13.30
N SER A 108 -19.06 12.36 12.44
CA SER A 108 -18.47 12.75 11.15
C SER A 108 -17.22 13.61 11.37
N HIS A 109 -17.29 14.58 12.29
CA HIS A 109 -16.13 15.39 12.70
C HIS A 109 -15.00 14.54 13.32
N ALA A 110 -15.35 13.54 14.14
CA ALA A 110 -14.37 12.60 14.69
C ALA A 110 -13.67 11.78 13.59
N ILE A 111 -14.41 11.31 12.58
CA ILE A 111 -13.87 10.61 11.41
C ILE A 111 -12.93 11.54 10.63
N GLU A 112 -13.38 12.75 10.29
CA GLU A 112 -12.59 13.72 9.54
C GLU A 112 -11.28 14.06 10.26
N TYR A 113 -11.34 14.29 11.57
CA TYR A 113 -10.16 14.53 12.37
C TYR A 113 -9.23 13.31 12.38
N CYS A 114 -9.74 12.11 12.65
CA CYS A 114 -8.92 10.88 12.62
C CYS A 114 -8.27 10.65 11.25
N LEU A 115 -8.97 10.93 10.14
CA LEU A 115 -8.43 10.84 8.78
C LEU A 115 -7.26 11.80 8.57
N SER A 116 -7.30 13.00 9.18
CA SER A 116 -6.19 13.94 9.06
C SER A 116 -4.95 13.57 9.87
N GLN A 117 -5.08 12.64 10.83
CA GLN A 117 -3.97 12.19 11.69
C GLN A 117 -3.36 10.85 11.25
N VAL A 118 -4.10 10.04 10.49
CA VAL A 118 -3.67 8.70 10.06
C VAL A 118 -3.14 8.78 8.63
N GLU A 119 -1.94 8.23 8.39
CA GLU A 119 -1.26 8.30 7.09
C GLU A 119 -2.04 7.60 5.96
N PHE A 120 -2.10 6.27 5.95
CA PHE A 120 -2.96 5.49 5.06
C PHE A 120 -3.18 4.10 5.67
N PRO A 121 -4.37 3.49 5.46
CA PRO A 121 -4.67 2.17 5.99
C PRO A 121 -3.90 1.08 5.24
N GLU A 122 -3.53 0.03 5.97
CA GLU A 122 -2.96 -1.19 5.42
C GLU A 122 -4.09 -2.20 5.15
N LEU A 123 -4.33 -2.54 3.88
CA LEU A 123 -5.29 -3.55 3.48
C LEU A 123 -4.70 -4.94 3.71
N TRP A 124 -5.34 -5.68 4.62
CA TRP A 124 -5.07 -7.08 4.91
C TRP A 124 -6.15 -7.91 4.21
N TYR A 125 -5.83 -8.40 3.02
CA TYR A 125 -6.74 -9.19 2.21
C TYR A 125 -6.58 -10.68 2.50
N ASN A 126 -7.68 -11.39 2.70
CA ASN A 126 -7.70 -12.84 2.87
C ASN A 126 -8.79 -13.48 1.99
N THR A 127 -8.45 -14.59 1.34
CA THR A 127 -9.36 -15.37 0.50
C THR A 127 -9.93 -16.59 1.22
N THR A 128 -9.36 -17.00 2.36
CA THR A 128 -9.91 -18.13 3.10
C THR A 128 -11.07 -17.68 4.00
N GLU A 129 -12.23 -18.28 3.76
CA GLU A 129 -13.38 -18.22 4.66
C GLU A 129 -12.94 -18.87 5.99
N GLU A 130 -12.61 -18.09 7.01
CA GLU A 130 -12.56 -18.63 8.36
C GLU A 130 -13.95 -19.23 8.66
N PRO A 131 -14.06 -20.53 8.99
CA PRO A 131 -15.35 -21.14 9.25
C PRO A 131 -16.01 -20.45 10.46
N GLY A 132 -17.06 -19.68 10.18
CA GLY A 132 -17.84 -18.94 11.19
C GLY A 132 -17.75 -17.42 11.11
N TYR A 133 -16.99 -16.83 10.19
CA TYR A 133 -16.89 -15.38 10.10
C TYR A 133 -18.09 -14.74 9.38
N VAL A 134 -18.85 -13.92 10.11
CA VAL A 134 -19.98 -13.12 9.59
C VAL A 134 -19.54 -11.65 9.57
N GLY A 135 -18.71 -11.29 8.60
CA GLY A 135 -18.38 -9.90 8.33
C GLY A 135 -19.48 -9.23 7.51
N ASP A 136 -19.70 -7.93 7.71
CA ASP A 136 -20.67 -7.19 6.90
C ASP A 136 -20.19 -7.13 5.45
N GLU A 137 -21.10 -7.40 4.51
CA GLU A 137 -20.82 -7.24 3.09
C GLU A 137 -20.48 -5.77 2.79
N ILE A 138 -19.33 -5.54 2.16
CA ILE A 138 -18.96 -4.23 1.66
C ILE A 138 -19.84 -3.97 0.45
N ARG A 139 -20.87 -3.14 0.58
CA ARG A 139 -21.75 -2.78 -0.55
C ARG A 139 -21.34 -1.47 -1.20
N GLU A 140 -20.80 -0.58 -0.39
CA GLU A 140 -20.28 0.72 -0.80
C GLU A 140 -18.82 0.83 -0.33
N PRO A 141 -17.98 1.59 -1.04
CA PRO A 141 -16.61 1.81 -0.64
C PRO A 141 -16.52 2.34 0.80
N ILE A 142 -15.56 1.82 1.54
CA ILE A 142 -15.19 2.29 2.86
C ILE A 142 -14.52 3.65 2.64
N SER A 143 -15.32 4.72 2.76
CA SER A 143 -14.92 6.09 2.46
C SER A 143 -13.85 6.60 3.45
N LEU A 144 -12.60 6.21 3.22
CA LEU A 144 -11.43 6.67 3.97
C LEU A 144 -10.68 7.82 3.25
N GLN A 145 -11.21 8.29 2.10
CA GLN A 145 -10.53 9.17 1.15
C GLN A 145 -9.02 8.85 0.90
N PRO A 146 -8.57 7.58 0.87
CA PRO A 146 -7.14 7.35 0.75
C PRO A 146 -6.71 7.59 -0.71
N THR A 147 -5.71 8.44 -0.93
CA THR A 147 -5.02 8.55 -2.21
C THR A 147 -3.93 7.50 -2.36
N THR A 148 -3.43 6.98 -1.23
CA THR A 148 -2.45 5.89 -1.18
C THR A 148 -2.99 4.74 -0.37
N ILE A 149 -2.80 3.50 -0.84
CA ILE A 149 -3.10 2.29 -0.07
C ILE A 149 -1.87 1.41 0.04
N ILE A 150 -1.70 0.73 1.18
CA ILE A 150 -0.78 -0.40 1.28
C ILE A 150 -1.56 -1.69 1.15
N LEU A 151 -1.14 -2.56 0.24
CA LEU A 151 -1.56 -3.94 0.15
C LEU A 151 -0.53 -4.78 0.90
N ALA A 152 -0.94 -5.39 2.01
CA ALA A 152 -0.09 -6.25 2.81
C ALA A 152 -0.51 -7.71 2.70
N LYS A 153 0.47 -8.60 2.56
CA LYS A 153 0.19 -10.04 2.63
C LYS A 153 -0.13 -10.42 4.07
N SER A 154 -1.27 -11.07 4.25
CA SER A 154 -1.63 -11.78 5.48
C SER A 154 -0.64 -12.94 5.69
N ASP A 155 0.03 -12.96 6.85
CA ASP A 155 1.02 -13.97 7.28
C ASP A 155 0.48 -15.41 7.33
N PHE A 156 -0.81 -15.61 7.06
CA PHE A 156 -1.50 -16.84 7.45
C PHE A 156 -1.42 -18.00 6.47
N GLU A 157 -1.00 -17.83 5.20
CA GLU A 157 -0.90 -18.98 4.29
C GLU A 157 0.27 -18.90 3.28
N ASP A 158 1.02 -20.00 3.19
CA ASP A 158 2.07 -20.31 2.19
C ASP A 158 1.53 -20.45 0.75
N ARG A 159 0.30 -20.00 0.49
CA ARG A 159 -0.30 -20.08 -0.84
C ARG A 159 0.27 -19.00 -1.79
N PRO A 160 0.48 -19.35 -3.06
CA PRO A 160 0.85 -18.41 -4.11
C PRO A 160 -0.32 -17.48 -4.42
N GLY A 161 -0.06 -16.17 -4.46
CA GLY A 161 -1.02 -15.13 -4.84
C GLY A 161 -2.26 -15.01 -3.96
N GLN A 162 -2.36 -13.94 -3.18
CA GLN A 162 -3.65 -13.61 -2.54
C GLN A 162 -4.72 -13.22 -3.57
N PHE A 163 -4.31 -12.76 -4.75
CA PHE A 163 -5.19 -12.38 -5.84
C PHE A 163 -5.12 -13.39 -6.98
N ASN A 164 -6.22 -13.49 -7.73
CA ASN A 164 -6.35 -14.46 -8.84
C ASN A 164 -5.87 -13.87 -10.18
N SER A 165 -5.86 -12.54 -10.31
CA SER A 165 -5.37 -11.79 -11.46
C SER A 165 -5.11 -10.32 -11.07
N ALA A 166 -4.54 -9.54 -11.99
CA ALA A 166 -4.45 -8.09 -11.84
C ALA A 166 -5.82 -7.43 -11.75
N GLU A 167 -6.78 -7.88 -12.57
CA GLU A 167 -8.17 -7.40 -12.54
C GLU A 167 -8.82 -7.68 -11.20
N HIS A 168 -8.60 -8.86 -10.63
CA HIS A 168 -9.11 -9.21 -9.30
C HIS A 168 -8.57 -8.24 -8.24
N LEU A 169 -7.26 -7.96 -8.23
CA LEU A 169 -6.66 -6.98 -7.31
C LEU A 169 -7.29 -5.60 -7.47
N VAL A 170 -7.40 -5.10 -8.70
CA VAL A 170 -7.96 -3.78 -8.99
C VAL A 170 -9.43 -3.70 -8.59
N ASP A 171 -10.21 -4.76 -8.82
CA ASP A 171 -11.61 -4.83 -8.40
C ASP A 171 -11.76 -4.77 -6.88
N VAL A 172 -10.94 -5.53 -6.14
CA VAL A 172 -10.91 -5.46 -4.67
C VAL A 172 -10.58 -4.05 -4.19
N VAL A 173 -9.51 -3.45 -4.72
CA VAL A 173 -9.08 -2.10 -4.34
C VAL A 173 -10.18 -1.07 -4.61
N LYS A 174 -10.77 -1.09 -5.80
CA LYS A 174 -11.85 -0.19 -6.20
C LYS A 174 -13.08 -0.38 -5.31
N HIS A 175 -13.45 -1.62 -5.03
CA HIS A 175 -14.64 -1.93 -4.24
C HIS A 175 -14.49 -1.48 -2.78
N VAL A 176 -13.29 -1.63 -2.22
CA VAL A 176 -13.00 -1.27 -0.83
C VAL A 176 -12.79 0.23 -0.66
N PHE A 177 -12.06 0.90 -1.55
CA PHE A 177 -11.62 2.29 -1.35
C PHE A 177 -12.17 3.29 -2.37
N GLY A 178 -12.85 2.83 -3.41
CA GLY A 178 -13.36 3.65 -4.50
C GLY A 178 -12.29 3.94 -5.58
N SER A 179 -12.57 4.93 -6.43
CA SER A 179 -11.79 5.19 -7.65
C SER A 179 -10.70 6.27 -7.51
N LYS A 180 -10.56 6.90 -6.34
CA LYS A 180 -9.66 8.06 -6.10
C LYS A 180 -8.24 7.66 -5.67
N ILE A 181 -7.85 6.42 -5.96
CA ILE A 181 -6.52 5.90 -5.61
C ILE A 181 -5.51 6.44 -6.60
N HIS A 182 -4.48 7.12 -6.08
CA HIS A 182 -3.34 7.63 -6.83
C HIS A 182 -2.12 6.70 -6.77
N ARG A 183 -2.00 5.96 -5.66
CA ARG A 183 -0.83 5.11 -5.39
C ARG A 183 -1.20 3.81 -4.69
N ILE A 184 -0.58 2.73 -5.13
CA ILE A 184 -0.62 1.42 -4.48
C ILE A 184 0.80 1.07 -4.00
N ILE A 185 0.94 0.68 -2.74
CA ILE A 185 2.18 0.13 -2.19
C ILE A 185 1.94 -1.36 -1.93
N MET A 186 2.58 -2.23 -2.69
CA MET A 186 2.53 -3.67 -2.50
C MET A 186 3.63 -4.08 -1.51
N ASN A 187 3.27 -4.21 -0.23
CA ASN A 187 4.17 -4.68 0.83
C ASN A 187 3.98 -6.18 1.05
N LEU A 188 4.76 -6.99 0.34
CA LEU A 188 4.58 -8.42 0.25
C LEU A 188 5.66 -9.16 1.04
N VAL A 189 5.23 -10.11 1.87
CA VAL A 189 6.11 -11.10 2.49
C VAL A 189 5.84 -12.46 1.85
N PHE A 190 6.86 -13.05 1.24
CA PHE A 190 6.75 -14.30 0.50
C PHE A 190 7.65 -15.37 1.12
N ARG A 191 7.04 -16.34 1.81
CA ARG A 191 7.74 -17.43 2.51
C ARG A 191 7.72 -18.75 1.72
N SER A 192 7.85 -18.68 0.40
CA SER A 192 7.89 -19.90 -0.43
C SER A 192 9.31 -20.20 -0.93
N TYR A 193 9.69 -21.47 -0.86
CA TYR A 193 10.88 -22.02 -1.52
C TYR A 193 10.70 -22.17 -3.05
N ASN A 194 9.55 -21.75 -3.59
CA ASN A 194 9.24 -21.85 -5.02
C ASN A 194 9.75 -20.63 -5.82
N THR A 195 9.45 -20.62 -7.12
CA THR A 195 9.92 -19.60 -8.08
C THR A 195 9.24 -18.24 -7.88
N PHE A 196 9.95 -17.13 -8.19
CA PHE A 196 9.44 -15.74 -8.28
C PHE A 196 8.08 -15.60 -8.98
N ALA A 197 7.78 -16.48 -9.92
CA ALA A 197 6.51 -16.57 -10.63
C ALA A 197 5.27 -16.58 -9.72
N GLN A 198 5.38 -17.29 -8.60
CA GLN A 198 4.28 -17.61 -7.70
C GLN A 198 3.96 -16.50 -6.70
N MET A 199 4.70 -15.40 -6.74
CA MET A 199 4.55 -14.27 -5.84
C MET A 199 3.29 -13.45 -6.11
N TYR A 200 2.92 -13.32 -7.39
CA TYR A 200 1.70 -12.65 -7.82
C TYR A 200 0.60 -13.70 -8.02
N TRP A 201 -0.32 -13.48 -8.97
CA TRP A 201 -1.39 -14.44 -9.28
C TRP A 201 -0.88 -15.68 -10.04
N PRO A 202 -1.50 -16.86 -9.81
CA PRO A 202 -1.07 -18.13 -10.39
C PRO A 202 -1.37 -18.33 -11.89
N TYR A 203 -1.89 -17.35 -12.61
CA TYR A 203 -2.13 -17.48 -14.06
C TYR A 203 -0.88 -17.19 -14.89
N THR A 204 -0.13 -18.25 -15.15
CA THR A 204 0.39 -18.57 -16.49
C THR A 204 0.48 -20.09 -16.55
N GLU A 205 -0.39 -20.74 -17.32
CA GLU A 205 -0.36 -22.20 -17.61
C GLU A 205 0.93 -22.64 -18.34
N ASN A 206 1.94 -21.79 -18.45
CA ASN A 206 3.22 -22.16 -19.02
C ASN A 206 4.36 -21.77 -18.11
N TYR A 207 4.86 -22.77 -17.37
CA TYR A 207 6.25 -22.78 -16.91
C TYR A 207 7.24 -22.50 -18.07
N ALA A 208 6.81 -22.74 -19.33
CA ALA A 208 7.51 -22.33 -20.54
C ALA A 208 7.64 -20.80 -20.71
N GLU A 209 6.65 -19.97 -20.32
CA GLU A 209 6.77 -18.50 -20.39
C GLU A 209 7.80 -17.97 -19.39
N LEU A 210 7.98 -18.64 -18.25
CA LEU A 210 9.06 -18.35 -17.29
C LEU A 210 10.45 -18.71 -17.84
N LEU A 211 10.56 -19.79 -18.62
CA LEU A 211 11.78 -20.11 -19.36
C LEU A 211 12.00 -19.10 -20.52
N GLU A 212 10.94 -18.56 -21.11
CA GLU A 212 10.98 -17.50 -22.13
C GLU A 212 11.32 -16.11 -21.56
N LEU A 213 11.14 -15.83 -20.26
CA LEU A 213 11.65 -14.59 -19.64
C LEU A 213 13.18 -14.48 -19.70
N ARG A 214 13.90 -15.60 -19.89
CA ARG A 214 15.34 -15.54 -20.21
C ARG A 214 15.63 -14.89 -21.57
N ASN A 215 14.59 -14.74 -22.41
CA ASN A 215 14.62 -14.12 -23.73
C ASN A 215 13.89 -12.76 -23.77
N ILE A 216 13.94 -11.98 -22.69
CA ILE A 216 13.50 -10.57 -22.74
C ILE A 216 14.33 -9.83 -23.80
N ASN A 217 13.64 -9.19 -24.75
CA ASN A 217 14.28 -8.35 -25.73
C ASN A 217 14.74 -7.06 -25.05
N ARG A 218 16.04 -6.80 -25.10
CA ARG A 218 16.67 -5.60 -24.53
C ARG A 218 16.89 -4.60 -25.66
N VAL A 219 16.19 -3.48 -25.58
CA VAL A 219 16.36 -2.37 -26.51
C VAL A 219 17.08 -1.26 -25.76
N VAL A 220 17.99 -0.58 -26.44
CA VAL A 220 18.70 0.55 -25.82
C VAL A 220 17.77 1.74 -25.81
N ILE A 221 17.80 2.51 -24.72
CA ILE A 221 17.13 3.81 -24.68
C ILE A 221 17.87 4.76 -25.63
N GLU A 222 17.25 5.07 -26.76
CA GLU A 222 17.75 6.05 -27.72
C GLU A 222 17.19 7.46 -27.48
N ASP A 223 16.14 7.58 -26.65
CA ASP A 223 15.42 8.83 -26.39
C ASP A 223 16.06 9.65 -25.26
N GLN A 224 16.33 10.94 -25.53
CA GLN A 224 16.90 11.90 -24.59
C GLN A 224 15.91 12.35 -23.48
N ASN A 225 14.62 12.05 -23.62
CA ASN A 225 13.59 12.43 -22.62
C ASN A 225 13.50 11.45 -21.43
N HIS A 226 14.20 10.33 -21.50
CA HIS A 226 14.29 9.36 -20.41
C HIS A 226 15.55 9.62 -19.58
N GLY A 227 15.45 9.47 -18.26
CA GLY A 227 16.64 9.58 -17.40
C GLY A 227 17.70 8.57 -17.82
N GLN A 228 18.98 8.96 -17.78
CA GLN A 228 20.10 8.12 -18.24
C GLN A 228 20.20 6.76 -17.53
N ASP A 229 19.58 6.65 -16.36
CA ASP A 229 19.55 5.45 -15.53
C ASP A 229 18.16 4.79 -15.42
N CYS A 230 17.21 5.18 -16.27
CA CYS A 230 15.88 4.57 -16.25
C CYS A 230 15.88 3.22 -16.96
N VAL A 231 15.11 2.27 -16.43
CA VAL A 231 14.65 1.07 -17.12
C VAL A 231 13.14 1.22 -17.33
N PHE A 232 12.65 1.01 -18.56
CA PHE A 232 11.23 1.13 -18.83
C PHE A 232 10.67 0.03 -19.72
N MET A 233 9.37 -0.23 -19.58
CA MET A 233 8.60 -1.17 -20.39
C MET A 233 7.44 -0.39 -21.04
N GLU A 234 7.39 -0.38 -22.37
CA GLU A 234 6.32 0.27 -23.13
C GLU A 234 5.00 -0.49 -22.97
N SER A 235 3.90 0.27 -22.92
CA SER A 235 2.56 -0.34 -22.84
C SER A 235 2.27 -1.15 -24.11
N GLY A 236 1.75 -2.37 -23.93
CA GLY A 236 1.43 -3.29 -25.04
C GLY A 236 2.58 -4.21 -25.47
N THR A 237 3.84 -3.93 -25.11
CA THR A 237 4.96 -4.83 -25.38
C THR A 237 5.33 -5.63 -24.14
N ARG A 238 4.72 -6.81 -23.95
CA ARG A 238 4.95 -7.66 -22.76
C ARG A 238 6.39 -8.18 -22.58
N ARG A 239 7.29 -7.93 -23.54
CA ARG A 239 8.60 -8.62 -23.64
C ARG A 239 9.77 -7.73 -24.02
N THR A 240 9.56 -6.42 -24.17
CA THR A 240 10.62 -5.48 -24.52
C THR A 240 10.90 -4.59 -23.34
N VAL A 241 12.14 -4.61 -22.86
CA VAL A 241 12.61 -3.71 -21.82
C VAL A 241 13.65 -2.78 -22.41
N HIS A 242 13.41 -1.49 -22.24
CA HIS A 242 14.33 -0.45 -22.64
C HIS A 242 15.29 -0.19 -21.49
N VAL A 243 16.58 -0.29 -21.78
CA VAL A 243 17.64 -0.20 -20.78
C VAL A 243 18.71 0.80 -21.21
N PRO A 244 19.45 1.40 -20.26
CA PRO A 244 20.66 2.13 -20.57
C PRO A 244 21.67 1.24 -21.32
N GLU A 245 22.50 1.85 -22.19
CA GLU A 245 23.48 1.12 -23.02
C GLU A 245 24.36 0.18 -22.18
N TYR A 246 24.79 0.61 -20.99
CA TYR A 246 25.64 -0.17 -20.11
C TYR A 246 24.97 -1.46 -19.56
N LEU A 247 23.63 -1.53 -19.55
CA LEU A 247 22.87 -2.71 -19.13
C LEU A 247 22.54 -3.66 -20.28
N LYS A 248 22.67 -3.24 -21.55
CA LYS A 248 22.35 -4.08 -22.72
C LYS A 248 23.13 -5.40 -22.72
N HIS A 249 24.42 -5.31 -22.41
CA HIS A 249 25.37 -6.43 -22.43
C HIS A 249 25.87 -6.82 -21.04
N CYS A 250 25.11 -6.53 -19.99
CA CYS A 250 25.51 -6.84 -18.62
C CYS A 250 25.67 -8.36 -18.40
N ARG A 251 26.70 -8.72 -17.61
CA ARG A 251 26.94 -10.10 -17.13
C ARG A 251 26.28 -10.31 -15.77
N GLU A 252 26.39 -11.52 -15.24
CA GLU A 252 25.99 -11.79 -13.84
C GLU A 252 26.77 -10.91 -12.85
N PRO A 253 26.14 -10.44 -11.75
CA PRO A 253 24.75 -10.71 -11.33
C PRO A 253 23.70 -9.74 -11.91
N ASN A 254 24.13 -8.69 -12.62
CA ASN A 254 23.25 -7.64 -13.14
C ASN A 254 22.25 -8.14 -14.17
N ARG A 255 22.63 -9.19 -14.93
CA ARG A 255 21.72 -9.89 -15.83
C ARG A 255 20.52 -10.46 -15.10
N THR A 256 20.73 -11.25 -14.04
CA THR A 256 19.66 -11.82 -13.22
C THR A 256 18.77 -10.73 -12.61
N LYS A 257 19.39 -9.67 -12.09
CA LYS A 257 18.67 -8.50 -11.53
C LYS A 257 17.72 -7.87 -12.54
N LEU A 258 18.19 -7.67 -13.78
CA LEU A 258 17.39 -7.09 -14.85
C LEU A 258 16.24 -8.01 -15.29
N GLU A 259 16.50 -9.32 -15.39
CA GLU A 259 15.46 -10.32 -15.73
C GLU A 259 14.34 -10.34 -14.68
N GLN A 260 14.68 -10.21 -13.39
CA GLN A 260 13.70 -10.09 -12.30
C GLN A 260 12.94 -8.77 -12.35
N LEU A 261 13.63 -7.64 -12.52
CA LEU A 261 12.99 -6.33 -12.65
C LEU A 261 11.99 -6.32 -13.80
N ALA A 262 12.36 -6.89 -14.95
CA ALA A 262 11.47 -7.01 -16.11
C ALA A 262 10.19 -7.81 -15.80
N TYR A 263 10.33 -8.92 -15.06
CA TYR A 263 9.17 -9.70 -14.62
C TYR A 263 8.25 -8.88 -13.70
N HIS A 264 8.83 -8.17 -12.74
CA HIS A 264 8.07 -7.31 -11.85
C HIS A 264 7.35 -6.18 -12.61
N LEU A 265 8.05 -5.52 -13.53
CA LEU A 265 7.48 -4.50 -14.41
C LEU A 265 6.28 -5.07 -15.18
N GLN A 266 6.44 -6.23 -15.83
CA GLN A 266 5.35 -6.89 -16.54
C GLN A 266 4.11 -7.05 -15.66
N LYS A 267 4.28 -7.51 -14.40
CA LYS A 267 3.17 -7.67 -13.46
C LYS A 267 2.54 -6.34 -13.03
N HIS A 268 3.33 -5.27 -12.93
CA HIS A 268 2.79 -3.94 -12.68
C HIS A 268 2.04 -3.39 -13.90
N GLN A 269 2.45 -3.77 -15.13
CA GLN A 269 1.72 -3.42 -16.34
C GLN A 269 0.32 -4.01 -16.34
N GLU A 270 0.22 -5.29 -15.98
CA GLU A 270 -1.07 -5.99 -15.87
C GLU A 270 -2.00 -5.23 -14.90
N ILE A 271 -1.48 -4.72 -13.77
CA ILE A 271 -2.26 -3.89 -12.82
C ILE A 271 -2.71 -2.58 -13.45
N LEU A 272 -1.80 -1.85 -14.11
CA LEU A 272 -2.12 -0.55 -14.71
C LEU A 272 -3.11 -0.69 -15.88
N GLU A 273 -2.99 -1.75 -16.69
CA GLU A 273 -3.93 -2.09 -17.75
C GLU A 273 -5.32 -2.36 -17.17
N ALA A 274 -5.41 -3.19 -16.12
CA ALA A 274 -6.66 -3.46 -15.42
C ALA A 274 -7.24 -2.20 -14.72
N ALA A 275 -6.38 -1.31 -14.24
CA ALA A 275 -6.74 -0.09 -13.53
C ALA A 275 -7.25 1.04 -14.45
N ARG A 276 -6.93 1.03 -15.74
CA ARG A 276 -7.17 2.15 -16.67
C ARG A 276 -8.58 2.75 -16.59
N GLU A 277 -9.61 1.91 -16.50
CA GLU A 277 -11.00 2.36 -16.38
C GLU A 277 -11.52 2.36 -14.93
N LYS A 278 -10.91 1.55 -14.06
CA LYS A 278 -11.39 1.26 -12.71
C LYS A 278 -10.83 2.22 -11.66
N LEU A 279 -9.58 2.63 -11.82
CA LEU A 279 -8.80 3.51 -10.96
C LEU A 279 -8.08 4.56 -11.84
N PRO A 280 -8.81 5.50 -12.45
CA PRO A 280 -8.25 6.41 -13.46
C PRO A 280 -7.20 7.39 -12.93
N GLN A 281 -7.08 7.53 -11.60
CA GLN A 281 -6.09 8.39 -10.94
C GLN A 281 -4.82 7.62 -10.56
N LEU A 282 -4.78 6.29 -10.77
CA LEU A 282 -3.63 5.48 -10.37
C LEU A 282 -2.43 5.78 -11.25
N GLU A 283 -1.42 6.41 -10.65
CA GLU A 283 -0.19 6.82 -11.34
C GLU A 283 1.03 6.02 -10.85
N ASN A 284 0.98 5.50 -9.63
CA ASN A 284 2.17 4.98 -8.95
C ASN A 284 1.92 3.62 -8.31
N ILE A 285 2.85 2.68 -8.54
CA ILE A 285 2.88 1.39 -7.85
C ILE A 285 4.28 1.19 -7.25
N LYS A 286 4.36 1.05 -5.93
CA LYS A 286 5.60 0.68 -5.23
C LYS A 286 5.57 -0.80 -4.88
N LEU A 287 6.66 -1.53 -5.11
CA LEU A 287 6.84 -2.86 -4.55
C LEU A 287 7.84 -2.82 -3.40
N GLU A 288 7.45 -3.38 -2.26
CA GLU A 288 8.31 -3.73 -1.15
C GLU A 288 8.14 -5.23 -0.91
N LEU A 289 9.13 -6.03 -1.31
CA LEU A 289 9.06 -7.48 -1.23
C LEU A 289 10.15 -8.01 -0.31
N THR A 290 9.72 -8.83 0.63
CA THR A 290 10.62 -9.71 1.40
C THR A 290 10.35 -11.15 0.99
N SER A 291 11.33 -11.82 0.40
CA SER A 291 11.23 -13.23 -0.01
C SER A 291 12.18 -14.12 0.80
N HIS A 292 11.73 -15.32 1.15
CA HIS A 292 12.55 -16.37 1.78
C HIS A 292 12.75 -17.54 0.81
N CYS A 293 13.55 -17.31 -0.24
CA CYS A 293 13.96 -18.37 -1.15
C CYS A 293 15.39 -18.78 -0.77
N TRP A 294 15.52 -19.81 0.07
CA TRP A 294 16.79 -20.30 0.66
C TRP A 294 17.42 -19.32 1.65
N ASP A 295 17.60 -18.05 1.28
CA ASP A 295 17.97 -16.92 2.13
C ASP A 295 16.89 -15.83 2.10
N LYS A 296 16.97 -14.86 3.03
CA LYS A 296 16.11 -13.67 3.03
C LYS A 296 16.60 -12.70 1.96
N ILE A 297 15.85 -12.59 0.86
CA ILE A 297 16.08 -11.69 -0.26
C ILE A 297 15.10 -10.53 -0.16
N PHE A 298 15.62 -9.31 -0.15
CA PHE A 298 14.82 -8.10 -0.23
C PHE A 298 14.80 -7.58 -1.66
N THR A 299 13.62 -7.16 -2.13
CA THR A 299 13.44 -6.48 -3.40
C THR A 299 12.56 -5.26 -3.21
N SER A 300 13.03 -4.09 -3.62
CA SER A 300 12.27 -2.84 -3.51
C SER A 300 12.50 -2.00 -4.74
N PHE A 301 11.42 -1.45 -5.30
CA PHE A 301 11.47 -0.44 -6.34
C PHE A 301 10.15 0.33 -6.45
N TYR A 302 10.24 1.47 -7.13
CA TYR A 302 9.12 2.37 -7.36
C TYR A 302 8.83 2.49 -8.85
N VAL A 303 7.61 2.14 -9.27
CA VAL A 303 7.14 2.27 -10.64
C VAL A 303 6.28 3.52 -10.76
N THR A 304 6.66 4.40 -11.68
CA THR A 304 5.85 5.54 -12.09
C THR A 304 5.29 5.26 -13.49
N SER A 305 3.97 5.41 -13.64
CA SER A 305 3.32 5.42 -14.95
C SER A 305 3.56 6.78 -15.61
N LYS A 306 4.15 6.80 -16.81
CA LYS A 306 4.28 7.99 -17.65
C LYS A 306 3.55 7.75 -18.97
N SER A 307 3.19 8.83 -19.66
CA SER A 307 2.54 8.79 -20.98
C SER A 307 3.40 8.01 -21.99
N GLY A 308 3.17 6.70 -22.09
CA GLY A 308 3.91 5.78 -22.96
C GLY A 308 4.33 4.44 -22.31
N GLY A 309 4.42 4.37 -20.97
CA GLY A 309 4.87 3.15 -20.30
C GLY A 309 5.22 3.31 -18.82
N MET A 310 5.80 2.27 -18.25
CA MET A 310 6.26 2.26 -16.86
C MET A 310 7.75 2.50 -16.78
N CYS A 311 8.17 3.44 -15.94
CA CYS A 311 9.59 3.69 -15.69
C CYS A 311 9.98 3.35 -14.24
N VAL A 312 11.16 2.76 -14.10
CA VAL A 312 11.86 2.55 -12.83
C VAL A 312 13.25 3.15 -12.97
N SER A 313 13.71 3.87 -11.95
CA SER A 313 15.11 4.29 -11.84
C SER A 313 15.95 3.08 -11.42
N TRP A 314 16.97 2.74 -12.21
CA TRP A 314 17.85 1.60 -11.90
C TRP A 314 18.55 1.71 -10.54
N PRO A 315 19.07 2.89 -10.11
CA PRO A 315 19.57 3.10 -8.76
C PRO A 315 18.54 2.83 -7.65
N ASP A 316 17.24 3.00 -7.95
CA ASP A 316 16.16 2.76 -6.98
C ASP A 316 15.75 1.27 -6.95
N TYR A 317 16.23 0.45 -7.88
CA TYR A 317 16.02 -1.00 -7.86
C TYR A 317 17.01 -1.68 -6.92
N GLN A 318 16.50 -2.04 -5.74
CA GLN A 318 17.26 -2.76 -4.73
C GLN A 318 16.96 -4.25 -4.82
N PHE A 319 18.03 -5.06 -4.92
CA PHE A 319 17.96 -6.52 -4.94
C PHE A 319 19.20 -7.10 -4.25
N GLY A 320 18.99 -7.86 -3.17
CA GLY A 320 20.07 -8.48 -2.41
C GLY A 320 19.60 -9.21 -1.15
N MET A 321 20.53 -9.88 -0.46
CA MET A 321 20.32 -10.35 0.92
C MET A 321 20.25 -9.15 1.87
N GLU A 322 19.60 -9.30 3.03
CA GLU A 322 19.37 -8.21 4.00
C GLU A 322 20.52 -7.20 4.10
N HIS A 323 20.20 -5.97 3.72
CA HIS A 323 20.66 -4.79 4.45
C HIS A 323 19.56 -4.45 5.46
N THR A 324 19.95 -4.12 6.71
CA THR A 324 19.01 -3.70 7.74
C THR A 324 18.25 -2.47 7.27
N PHE A 325 17.03 -2.27 7.80
CA PHE A 325 16.16 -1.12 7.52
C PHE A 325 16.87 0.25 7.71
N GLU A 326 18.02 0.26 8.39
CA GLU A 326 18.93 1.40 8.62
C GLU A 326 19.62 1.90 7.34
N ASP A 327 19.76 1.07 6.30
CA ASP A 327 20.36 1.46 5.00
C ASP A 327 19.32 2.02 4.01
N LEU A 328 18.02 1.89 4.32
CA LEU A 328 16.93 2.55 3.62
C LEU A 328 16.79 3.95 4.20
N GLY A 329 17.56 4.89 3.61
CA GLY A 329 17.65 6.28 4.05
C GLY A 329 16.38 6.84 4.69
N GLY A 330 16.58 7.50 5.83
CA GLY A 330 15.54 8.02 6.69
C GLY A 330 14.59 9.06 6.05
N PRO A 331 13.93 9.91 6.86
CA PRO A 331 12.74 10.70 6.46
C PRO A 331 12.88 11.63 5.22
N GLU A 332 14.07 11.79 4.64
CA GLU A 332 14.31 12.54 3.40
C GLU A 332 13.60 11.96 2.15
N TRP A 333 13.24 10.67 2.14
CA TRP A 333 12.58 10.04 0.98
C TRP A 333 11.10 10.42 0.81
N TRP A 334 10.45 10.94 1.86
CA TRP A 334 9.04 11.33 1.80
C TRP A 334 8.83 12.74 1.24
N GLY A 335 9.91 13.50 0.98
CA GLY A 335 9.86 14.93 0.65
C GLY A 335 10.12 15.33 -0.80
N LYS A 336 10.53 14.44 -1.72
CA LYS A 336 10.78 14.82 -3.13
C LYS A 336 9.54 14.62 -4.00
N THR A 337 8.50 15.40 -3.72
CA THR A 337 7.46 15.72 -4.71
C THR A 337 7.41 17.24 -4.89
N GLY A 338 7.77 17.72 -6.09
CA GLY A 338 7.85 19.14 -6.47
C GLY A 338 9.14 19.82 -6.00
N THR A 339 9.95 20.49 -6.81
CA THR A 339 9.68 21.38 -7.94
C THR A 339 11.01 21.54 -8.69
N THR A 340 11.06 21.22 -9.99
CA THR A 340 12.01 21.88 -10.88
C THR A 340 11.21 22.89 -11.67
N ALA A 341 11.27 24.14 -11.19
CA ALA A 341 10.79 25.29 -11.92
C ALA A 341 11.49 25.33 -13.28
N VAL A 342 10.69 25.42 -14.33
CA VAL A 342 11.12 25.90 -15.64
C VAL A 342 11.59 27.34 -15.44
N ASN A 343 12.86 27.60 -15.75
CA ASN A 343 13.34 28.88 -16.25
C ASN A 343 14.34 28.59 -17.37
#